data_AF-C4ZID9-F1
#
_entry.id   AF-C4ZID9-F1
#
_cell.length_a   1.000
_cell.length_b   1.000
_cell.length_c   1.000
_cell.angle_alpha   90.00
_cell.angle_beta   90.00
_cell.angle_gamma   90.00
#
_symmetry.space_group_name_H-M   'P 1'
#
loop_
_entity.id
_entity.type
_entity.pdbx_description
1 polymer ?
#
loop_
_entity_poly.entity_id
_entity_poly.type
_entity_poly.pdbx_seq_one_letter_code
_entity_poly.pdbx_strand_id
1 'polypeptide(L)'
;MRETVKLHAGSVDAMGKRFVDAWHRVERGEKVEEAHLTLPDLDAMLSVLTPRRLDLLRHVHRQPAATVAALARAIKRDYKCVRDDVVALAQAGLIARDKNGLARLSTVCR
;
A
#
# COMPACT_ATOMS: atom_id res chain seq x y z
N MET A 1 15.50 -5.78 4.46
CA MET A 1 15.40 -5.13 3.13
C MET A 1 14.27 -4.10 3.17
N ARG A 2 14.47 -2.92 2.57
CA ARG A 2 13.42 -1.90 2.41
C ARG A 2 12.75 -2.16 1.06
N GLU A 3 11.57 -2.77 1.07
CA GLU A 3 10.79 -2.96 -0.16
C GLU A 3 10.19 -1.62 -0.58
N THR A 4 10.65 -1.07 -1.70
CA THR A 4 10.09 0.18 -2.22
C THR A 4 8.85 -0.13 -3.04
N VAL A 5 7.69 0.36 -2.60
CA VAL A 5 6.44 0.25 -3.36
C VAL A 5 6.24 1.49 -4.22
N LYS A 6 6.15 1.31 -5.54
CA LYS A 6 5.88 2.39 -6.51
C LYS A 6 4.37 2.52 -6.71
N LEU A 7 3.83 3.71 -6.40
CA LEU A 7 2.43 4.06 -6.64
C LEU A 7 2.28 4.75 -8.00
N HIS A 8 1.29 4.33 -8.78
CA HIS A 8 0.95 4.85 -10.10
C HIS A 8 -0.50 5.31 -10.10
N ALA A 9 -0.80 6.37 -10.84
CA ALA A 9 -2.17 6.74 -11.20
C ALA A 9 -2.33 6.53 -12.70
N GLY A 10 -3.32 5.75 -13.13
CA GLY A 10 -3.54 5.49 -14.56
C GLY A 10 -4.32 4.22 -14.85
N SER A 11 -4.42 3.90 -16.15
CA SER A 11 -5.28 2.82 -16.62
C SER A 11 -4.76 1.42 -16.28
N VAL A 12 -5.70 0.47 -16.29
CA VAL A 12 -5.42 -0.97 -16.16
C VAL A 12 -4.49 -1.45 -17.29
N ASP A 13 -4.60 -0.90 -18.50
CA ASP A 13 -3.71 -1.23 -19.62
C ASP A 13 -2.26 -0.85 -19.33
N ALA A 14 -2.03 0.34 -18.79
CA ALA A 14 -0.68 0.79 -18.42
C ALA A 14 -0.09 -0.07 -17.29
N MET A 15 -0.93 -0.52 -16.35
CA MET A 15 -0.54 -1.49 -15.33
C MET A 15 -0.18 -2.85 -15.96
N GLY A 16 -1.04 -3.37 -16.85
CA GLY A 16 -0.84 -4.65 -17.52
C GLY A 16 0.45 -4.67 -18.35
N LYS A 17 0.73 -3.58 -19.07
CA LYS A 17 1.98 -3.44 -19.83
C LYS A 17 3.22 -3.56 -18.94
N ARG A 18 3.24 -2.87 -17.79
CA ARG A 18 4.37 -2.99 -16.84
C ARG A 18 4.53 -4.40 -16.29
N PHE A 19 3.43 -5.09 -16.02
CA PHE A 19 3.46 -6.48 -15.57
C PHE A 19 4.05 -7.41 -16.63
N VAL A 20 3.60 -7.30 -17.89
CA VAL A 20 4.13 -8.08 -19.02
C VAL A 20 5.61 -7.78 -19.26
N ASP A 21 6.00 -6.50 -19.21
CA ASP A 21 7.40 -6.08 -19.36
C ASP A 21 8.28 -6.70 -18.26
N ALA A 22 7.81 -6.67 -17.00
CA ALA A 22 8.50 -7.29 -15.87
C ALA A 22 8.60 -8.82 -16.03
N TRP A 23 7.54 -9.47 -16.50
CA TRP A 23 7.53 -10.91 -16.74
C TRP A 23 8.60 -11.32 -17.76
N HIS A 24 8.64 -10.64 -18.91
CA HIS A 24 9.64 -10.93 -19.94
C HIS A 24 11.08 -10.69 -19.46
N ARG A 25 11.32 -9.76 -18.53
CA ARG A 25 12.63 -9.56 -17.90
C ARG A 25 13.03 -10.75 -17.05
N VAL A 26 12.10 -11.29 -16.26
CA VAL A 26 12.31 -12.51 -15.47
C VAL A 26 12.59 -13.71 -16.37
N GLU A 27 11.87 -13.87 -17.47
CA GLU A 27 12.12 -14.94 -18.45
C GLU A 27 13.54 -14.88 -19.05
N ARG A 28 14.10 -13.68 -19.18
CA ARG A 28 15.50 -13.47 -19.61
C ARG A 28 16.53 -13.66 -18.49
N GLY A 29 16.10 -14.06 -17.29
CA GLY A 29 16.97 -14.28 -16.13
C GLY A 29 17.32 -13.00 -15.36
N GLU A 30 16.66 -11.87 -15.63
CA GLU A 30 16.84 -10.65 -14.83
C GLU A 30 16.15 -10.81 -13.45
N LYS A 31 16.82 -10.40 -12.38
CA LYS A 31 16.19 -10.30 -11.06
C LYS A 31 15.32 -9.05 -11.01
N VAL A 32 14.02 -9.22 -10.92
CA VAL A 32 13.04 -8.14 -10.78
C VAL A 32 12.43 -8.19 -9.37
N GLU A 33 12.83 -7.26 -8.52
CA GLU A 33 12.22 -7.03 -7.20
C GLU A 33 11.50 -5.67 -7.20
N GLU A 34 10.36 -5.62 -7.89
CA GLU A 34 9.57 -4.40 -8.04
C GLU A 34 8.12 -4.61 -7.58
N ALA A 35 7.64 -3.75 -6.67
CA ALA A 35 6.25 -3.76 -6.21
C ALA A 35 5.52 -2.51 -6.73
N HIS A 36 4.46 -2.72 -7.52
CA HIS A 36 3.68 -1.66 -8.13
C HIS A 36 2.21 -1.70 -7.66
N LEU A 37 1.67 -0.54 -7.29
CA LEU A 37 0.24 -0.36 -7.03
C LEU A 37 -0.29 0.73 -7.97
N THR A 38 -1.41 0.47 -8.64
CA THR A 38 -2.02 1.42 -9.58
C THR A 38 -3.39 1.83 -9.06
N LEU A 39 -3.59 3.13 -8.88
CA LEU A 39 -4.88 3.74 -8.59
C LEU A 39 -5.52 4.23 -9.90
N PRO A 40 -6.86 4.27 -9.99
CA PRO A 40 -7.57 4.52 -11.24
C PRO A 40 -7.24 5.88 -11.86
N ASP A 41 -7.04 6.90 -11.04
CA ASP A 41 -6.74 8.27 -11.47
C ASP A 41 -6.04 9.07 -10.37
N LEU A 42 -5.57 10.27 -10.72
CA LEU A 42 -4.83 11.15 -9.82
C LEU A 42 -5.71 11.69 -8.68
N ASP A 43 -6.99 11.94 -8.92
CA ASP A 43 -7.91 12.47 -7.91
C ASP A 43 -8.22 11.40 -6.85
N ALA A 44 -8.45 10.16 -7.29
CA ALA A 44 -8.52 8.99 -6.43
C ALA A 44 -7.22 8.82 -5.62
N MET A 45 -6.06 9.04 -6.25
CA MET A 45 -4.78 8.97 -5.54
C MET A 45 -4.63 10.06 -4.48
N LEU A 46 -4.94 11.31 -4.79
CA LEU A 46 -4.80 12.44 -3.86
C LEU A 46 -5.84 12.40 -2.74
N SER A 47 -7.05 11.92 -3.01
CA SER A 47 -8.09 11.75 -1.98
C SER A 47 -7.74 10.65 -0.96
N VAL A 48 -7.02 9.62 -1.39
CA VAL A 48 -6.55 8.53 -0.52
C VAL A 48 -5.25 8.92 0.19
N LEU A 49 -4.30 9.53 -0.51
CA LEU A 49 -2.95 9.86 -0.01
C LEU A 49 -2.89 11.25 0.62
N THR A 50 -3.80 11.54 1.55
CA THR A 50 -3.70 12.76 2.35
C THR A 50 -2.43 12.73 3.23
N PRO A 51 -1.86 13.88 3.63
CA PRO A 51 -0.64 13.91 4.44
C PRO A 51 -0.73 13.03 5.70
N ARG A 52 -1.90 13.05 6.36
CA ARG A 52 -2.17 12.25 7.56
C ARG A 52 -2.14 10.75 7.29
N ARG A 53 -2.68 10.31 6.16
CA ARG A 53 -2.71 8.90 5.76
C ARG A 53 -1.36 8.43 5.26
N LEU A 54 -0.60 9.29 4.58
CA LEU A 54 0.79 9.02 4.20
C LEU A 54 1.68 8.82 5.43
N ASP A 55 1.50 9.58 6.51
CA ASP A 55 2.22 9.34 7.77
C ASP A 55 1.94 7.95 8.33
N LEU A 56 0.65 7.58 8.38
CA LEU A 56 0.21 6.27 8.85
C LEU A 56 0.78 5.15 7.97
N LEU A 57 0.72 5.31 6.65
CA LEU A 57 1.22 4.32 5.69
C LEU A 57 2.75 4.16 5.77
N ARG A 58 3.49 5.26 5.95
CA ARG A 58 4.95 5.22 6.22
C ARG A 58 5.27 4.52 7.54
N HIS A 59 4.46 4.74 8.58
CA HIS A 59 4.65 4.07 9.85
C HIS A 59 4.39 2.56 9.73
N VAL A 60 3.26 2.17 9.14
CA VAL A 60 2.90 0.76 8.90
C VAL A 60 3.96 0.06 8.05
N HIS A 61 4.51 0.73 7.03
CA HIS A 61 5.58 0.17 6.21
C HIS A 61 6.87 -0.08 7.00
N ARG A 62 7.23 0.82 7.93
CA ARG A 62 8.44 0.68 8.76
C ARG A 62 8.26 -0.30 9.91
N GLN A 63 7.10 -0.26 10.56
CA GLN A 63 6.75 -1.02 11.75
C GLN A 63 5.28 -1.47 11.62
N PRO A 64 5.06 -2.69 11.10
CA PRO A 64 3.73 -3.28 11.14
C PRO A 64 3.26 -3.42 12.58
N ALA A 65 2.05 -2.96 12.88
CA ALA A 65 1.47 -3.03 14.22
C ALA A 65 0.48 -4.20 14.31
N ALA A 66 0.51 -4.94 15.43
CA ALA A 66 -0.36 -6.09 15.64
C ALA A 66 -1.87 -5.76 15.71
N THR A 67 -2.23 -4.52 16.06
CA THR A 67 -3.63 -4.07 16.14
C THR A 67 -3.75 -2.59 15.78
N VAL A 68 -4.96 -2.15 15.38
CA VAL A 68 -5.26 -0.72 15.13
C VAL A 68 -5.02 0.15 16.38
N ALA A 69 -5.30 -0.39 17.57
CA ALA A 69 -5.02 0.30 18.84
C ALA A 69 -3.51 0.46 19.09
N ALA A 70 -2.71 -0.57 18.81
CA ALA A 70 -1.25 -0.47 18.89
C ALA A 70 -0.70 0.56 17.89
N LEU A 71 -1.24 0.59 16.67
CA LEU A 71 -0.90 1.59 15.65
C LEU A 71 -1.21 3.00 16.12
N ALA A 72 -2.41 3.23 16.65
CA ALA A 72 -2.84 4.54 17.16
C ALA A 72 -1.92 5.05 18.29
N ARG A 73 -1.53 4.16 19.22
CA ARG A 73 -0.58 4.48 20.29
C ARG A 73 0.82 4.79 19.75
N ALA A 74 1.29 4.04 18.76
CA ALA A 74 2.62 4.23 18.18
C ALA A 74 2.75 5.58 17.43
N ILE A 75 1.69 6.01 16.75
CA ILE A 75 1.66 7.31 16.04
C ILE A 75 1.07 8.45 16.89
N LYS A 76 0.73 8.19 18.16
CA LYS A 76 0.15 9.15 19.11
C LYS A 76 -1.08 9.91 18.57
N ARG A 77 -2.00 9.18 17.92
CA ARG A 77 -3.26 9.73 17.40
C ARG A 77 -4.48 9.06 18.02
N ASP A 78 -5.62 9.72 17.87
CA ASP A 78 -6.90 9.20 18.32
C ASP A 78 -7.29 7.91 17.56
N TYR A 79 -7.74 6.90 18.31
CA TYR A 79 -8.09 5.58 17.77
C TYR A 79 -9.17 5.65 16.68
N LYS A 80 -10.18 6.51 16.82
CA LYS A 80 -11.29 6.62 15.87
C LYS A 80 -10.77 7.11 14.53
N CYS A 81 -9.98 8.19 14.53
CA CYS A 81 -9.35 8.71 13.31
C CYS A 81 -8.46 7.66 12.64
N VAL A 82 -7.65 6.93 13.42
CA VAL A 82 -6.76 5.90 12.89
C VAL A 82 -7.54 4.73 12.30
N ARG A 83 -8.63 4.32 12.94
CA ARG A 83 -9.52 3.27 12.41
C ARG A 83 -10.13 3.69 11.08
N ASP A 84 -10.64 4.91 10.98
CA ASP A 84 -11.25 5.42 9.75
C ASP A 84 -10.22 5.52 8.62
N ASP A 85 -9.00 5.99 8.93
CA ASP A 85 -7.89 6.03 7.96
C ASP A 85 -7.47 4.63 7.51
N VAL A 86 -7.40 3.64 8.42
CA VAL A 86 -7.11 2.25 8.07
C VAL A 86 -8.18 1.66 7.16
N VAL A 87 -9.47 1.97 7.41
CA VAL A 87 -10.57 1.51 6.55
C VAL A 87 -10.45 2.13 5.15
N ALA A 88 -10.22 3.43 5.05
CA ALA A 88 -10.06 4.12 3.77
C ALA A 88 -8.87 3.56 2.96
N LEU A 89 -7.74 3.32 3.62
CA LEU A 89 -6.55 2.73 2.99
C LEU A 89 -6.75 1.27 2.59
N ALA A 90 -7.55 0.51 3.34
CA ALA A 90 -7.91 -0.86 2.98
C ALA A 90 -8.87 -0.92 1.78
N GLN A 91 -9.85 -0.01 1.73
CA GLN A 91 -10.76 0.12 0.57
C GLN A 91 -10.01 0.53 -0.70
N ALA A 92 -8.98 1.36 -0.57
CA ALA A 92 -8.09 1.71 -1.68
C ALA A 92 -7.09 0.60 -2.04
N GLY A 93 -7.13 -0.54 -1.36
CA GLY A 93 -6.22 -1.67 -1.61
C GLY A 93 -4.77 -1.39 -1.23
N LEU A 94 -4.46 -0.35 -0.47
CA LEU A 94 -3.09 -0.03 -0.05
C LEU A 94 -2.66 -0.84 1.18
N ILE A 95 -3.63 -1.26 1.98
CA ILE A 95 -3.41 -2.02 3.20
C ILE A 95 -4.32 -3.26 3.20
N ALA A 96 -3.75 -4.43 3.45
CA ALA A 96 -4.51 -5.64 3.73
C ALA A 96 -4.74 -5.77 5.25
N ARG A 97 -5.97 -6.15 5.63
CA ARG A 97 -6.33 -6.50 7.00
C ARG A 97 -6.21 -8.02 7.19
N ASP A 98 -5.34 -8.47 8.09
CA ASP A 98 -5.33 -9.89 8.51
C ASP A 98 -6.46 -10.16 9.53
N LYS A 99 -6.75 -11.43 9.81
CA LYS A 99 -7.79 -11.94 10.72
C LYS A 99 -7.76 -11.29 12.11
N ASN A 100 -6.61 -10.77 12.52
CA ASN A 100 -6.40 -10.08 13.80
C ASN A 100 -6.54 -8.54 13.71
N GLY A 101 -6.97 -7.99 12.57
CA GLY A 101 -7.13 -6.55 12.34
C GLY A 101 -5.84 -5.80 11.95
N LEU A 102 -4.79 -6.53 11.57
CA LEU A 102 -3.47 -6.01 11.19
C LEU A 102 -3.48 -5.34 9.82
N ALA A 103 -3.05 -4.09 9.74
CA ALA A 103 -2.74 -3.41 8.50
C ALA A 103 -1.32 -3.79 8.03
N ARG A 104 -1.18 -4.66 7.02
CA ARG A 104 0.07 -4.79 6.25
C ARG A 104 -0.09 -4.07 4.92
N LEU A 105 1.00 -3.60 4.30
CA LEU A 105 0.89 -3.19 2.89
C LEU A 105 0.34 -4.35 2.07
N SER A 106 -0.61 -4.06 1.18
CA SER A 106 -1.07 -5.06 0.23
C SER A 106 0.09 -5.28 -0.76
N THR A 107 0.87 -6.32 -0.50
CA THR A 107 1.83 -6.83 -1.47
C THR A 107 1.08 -7.89 -2.27
N VAL A 108 0.25 -7.46 -3.22
CA VAL A 108 -0.40 -8.40 -4.15
C VAL A 108 0.53 -8.62 -5.35
N CYS A 109 1.39 -9.63 -5.19
CA CYS A 109 1.68 -10.65 -6.20
C CYS A 109 2.47 -11.74 -5.47
N ARG A 110 1.77 -12.83 -5.10
CA ARG A 110 2.37 -14.11 -4.74
C ARG A 110 1.78 -15.13 -5.71
#